data_AF-A0A1S3DRV6-F1
#
_entry.id   AF-A0A1S3DRV6-F1
#
_cell.length_a   1.000
_cell.length_b   1.000
_cell.length_c   1.000
_cell.angle_alpha   90.00
_cell.angle_beta   90.00
_cell.angle_gamma   90.00
#
_symmetry.space_group_name_H-M   'P 1'
#
loop_
_entity.id
_entity.type
_entity.pdbx_description
1 polymer ?
#
loop_
_entity_poly.entity_id
_entity_poly.type
_entity_poly.pdbx_seq_one_letter_code
_entity_poly.pdbx_strand_id
1 'polypeptide(L)' 'DVQAQDVRKFLASVYSKVYVEYVVKNPLINPREPIKSDLFQNALDALVKESSISLKL' A
#
# COMPACT_ATOMS: atom_id res chain seq x y z
N ASP A 1 12.00 -5.18 19.04
CA ASP A 1 11.86 -3.75 18.71
C ASP A 1 12.10 -3.45 17.23
N VAL A 2 13.22 -3.89 16.63
CA VAL A 2 13.55 -3.66 15.20
C VAL A 2 12.45 -4.07 14.21
N GLN A 3 11.84 -5.26 14.35
CA GLN A 3 10.79 -5.68 13.42
C GLN A 3 9.52 -4.80 13.44
N ALA A 4 9.18 -4.23 14.60
CA ALA A 4 8.05 -3.32 14.71
C ALA A 4 8.33 -1.98 14.01
N GLN A 5 9.60 -1.54 13.95
CA GLN A 5 10.01 -0.36 13.19
C GLN A 5 9.90 -0.59 11.68
N ASP A 6 10.26 -1.77 11.20
CA ASP A 6 10.19 -2.11 9.78
C ASP A 6 8.74 -2.17 9.28
N VAL A 7 7.83 -2.74 10.08
CA VAL A 7 6.39 -2.75 9.78
C VAL A 7 5.81 -1.33 9.75
N ARG A 8 6.18 -0.45 10.70
CA ARG A 8 5.72 0.95 10.70
C ARG A 8 6.16 1.71 9.45
N LYS A 9 7.42 1.55 9.03
CA LYS A 9 7.95 2.16 7.80
C LYS A 9 7.27 1.61 6.54
N PHE A 10 6.98 0.31 6.53
CA PHE A 10 6.24 -0.32 5.44
C PHE A 10 4.82 0.22 5.33
N LEU A 11 4.06 0.28 6.43
CA LEU A 11 2.69 0.83 6.44
C LEU A 11 2.66 2.30 6.01
N ALA A 12 3.64 3.11 6.43
CA ALA A 12 3.78 4.48 5.95
C ALA A 12 4.04 4.55 4.43
N SER A 13 4.79 3.58 3.89
CA SER A 13 5.03 3.45 2.44
C SER A 13 3.77 3.03 1.70
N VAL A 14 2.98 2.09 2.24
CA VAL A 14 1.68 1.69 1.66
C VAL A 14 0.74 2.89 1.57
N TYR A 15 0.64 3.69 2.64
CA TYR A 15 -0.19 4.89 2.65
C TYR A 15 0.27 5.91 1.59
N SER A 16 1.55 6.31 1.63
CA SER A 16 2.06 7.39 0.79
C SER A 16 2.20 7.00 -0.68
N LYS A 17 2.73 5.81 -0.99
CA LYS A 17 3.05 5.40 -2.36
C LYS A 17 1.90 4.70 -3.07
N VAL A 18 0.95 4.12 -2.33
CA VAL A 18 -0.15 3.35 -2.91
C VAL A 18 -1.49 4.02 -2.66
N TYR A 19 -1.89 4.22 -1.41
CA TYR A 19 -3.21 4.78 -1.13
C TYR A 19 -3.37 6.22 -1.64
N VAL A 20 -2.44 7.12 -1.32
CA VAL A 20 -2.53 8.51 -1.78
C VAL A 20 -2.50 8.61 -3.30
N GLU A 21 -1.59 7.88 -3.96
CA GLU A 21 -1.41 7.99 -5.40
C GLU A 21 -2.56 7.39 -6.21
N TYR A 22 -3.05 6.22 -5.82
CA TYR A 22 -4.03 5.50 -6.64
C TYR A 22 -5.47 5.68 -6.17
N VAL A 23 -5.70 6.19 -4.95
CA VAL A 23 -7.04 6.45 -4.39
C VAL A 23 -7.28 7.94 -4.22
N VAL A 24 -6.49 8.62 -3.39
CA VAL A 24 -6.77 10.03 -3.02
C VAL A 24 -6.64 10.97 -4.22
N LYS A 25 -5.61 10.78 -5.04
CA LYS A 25 -5.38 11.61 -6.24
C LYS A 25 -6.23 11.20 -7.43
N ASN A 26 -6.92 10.06 -7.38
CA ASN A 26 -7.79 9.63 -8.46
C ASN A 26 -9.20 10.18 -8.24
N PRO A 27 -9.63 11.24 -8.95
CA PRO A 27 -10.93 11.88 -8.72
C PRO A 27 -12.12 10.97 -9.06
N LEU A 28 -11.87 9.85 -9.76
CA LEU A 28 -12.89 8.87 -10.13
C LEU A 28 -13.14 7.84 -9.02
N ILE A 29 -12.32 7.81 -7.97
CA ILE A 29 -12.47 6.85 -6.87
C ILE A 29 -13.13 7.54 -5.68
N ASN A 30 -14.19 6.93 -5.16
CA ASN A 30 -14.77 7.32 -3.89
C ASN A 30 -13.99 6.63 -2.75
N PRO A 31 -13.24 7.36 -1.90
CA PRO A 31 -12.46 6.76 -0.82
C PRO A 31 -13.31 6.16 0.31
N ARG A 32 -14.64 6.38 0.29
CA ARG A 32 -15.58 5.80 1.27
C ARG A 32 -16.11 4.42 0.86
N GLU A 33 -15.71 3.93 -0.30
CA GLU A 33 -16.13 2.63 -0.83
C GLU A 33 -14.92 1.69 -0.96
N PRO A 34 -15.14 0.36 -1.00
CA PRO A 34 -14.07 -0.59 -1.25
C PRO A 34 -13.32 -0.27 -2.55
N ILE A 35 -11.99 -0.24 -2.47
CA ILE A 35 -11.13 0.07 -3.62
C ILE A 35 -11.17 -1.11 -4.59
N LYS A 36 -11.69 -0.88 -5.79
CA LYS A 36 -11.77 -1.89 -6.88
C LYS A 36 -10.75 -1.65 -7.99
N SER A 37 -9.87 -0.67 -7.84
CA SER A 37 -8.89 -0.29 -8.85
C SER A 37 -7.83 -1.39 -9.02
N ASP A 38 -7.75 -1.98 -10.21
CA ASP A 38 -6.70 -2.95 -10.54
C ASP A 38 -5.30 -2.32 -10.46
N LEU A 39 -5.17 -1.03 -10.81
CA LEU A 39 -3.92 -0.29 -10.67
C LEU A 39 -3.48 -0.19 -9.20
N PHE A 40 -4.42 0.05 -8.29
CA PHE A 40 -4.14 0.03 -6.85
C PHE A 40 -3.67 -1.36 -6.39
N GLN A 41 -4.38 -2.41 -6.79
CA GLN A 41 -4.04 -3.79 -6.41
C GLN A 41 -2.65 -4.19 -6.91
N ASN A 42 -2.36 -3.92 -8.19
CA ASN A 42 -1.06 -4.22 -8.78
C ASN A 42 0.09 -3.45 -8.11
N ALA A 43 -0.12 -2.17 -7.79
CA ALA A 43 0.88 -1.35 -7.10
C ALA A 43 1.12 -1.81 -5.65
N LEU A 44 0.06 -2.21 -4.94
CA LEU A 44 0.18 -2.79 -3.61
C LEU A 44 0.97 -4.09 -3.64
N ASP A 45 0.64 -5.00 -4.56
CA ASP A 45 1.31 -6.28 -4.70
C ASP A 45 2.79 -6.12 -5.04
N ALA A 46 3.13 -5.18 -5.92
CA ALA A 46 4.52 -4.86 -6.24
C ALA A 46 5.27 -4.39 -4.98
N LEU A 47 4.68 -3.46 -4.22
CA LEU A 47 5.29 -2.93 -2.99
C LEU A 47 5.45 -4.01 -1.92
N VAL A 48 4.48 -4.91 -1.78
CA VAL A 48 4.54 -6.05 -0.86
C VAL A 48 5.69 -6.97 -1.27
N LYS A 49 5.81 -7.33 -2.55
CA LYS A 49 6.90 -8.19 -3.07
C LYS A 49 8.29 -7.58 -2.88
N GLU A 50 8.42 -6.27 -3.02
CA GLU A 50 9.66 -5.55 -2.74
C GLU A 50 10.00 -5.49 -1.25
N SER A 51 8.97 -5.56 -0.39
CA SER A 51 9.18 -5.57 1.05
C SER A 51 9.71 -6.91 1.52
N SER A 52 10.74 -6.90 2.36
CA SER A 52 11.26 -8.12 3.01
C SER A 52 10.31 -8.73 4.04
N ILE A 53 9.07 -8.22 4.14
CA ILE A 53 8.01 -8.71 5.03
C ILE A 53 7.35 -9.97 4.46
N SER A 54 7.22 -10.07 3.13
CA SER A 54 6.57 -11.23 2.48
C SER A 54 7.30 -12.56 2.65
N LEU A 55 8.59 -12.54 3.01
CA LEU A 55 9.38 -13.75 3.30
C LEU A 55 9.18 -14.26 4.74
N LYS A 56 8.41 -13.56 5.59
CA LYS A 56 8.30 -13.85 7.02
C LYS A 56 6.85 -13.98 7.53
N LEU A 57 5.85 -13.89 6.65
CA LEU A 57 4.44 -14.10 6.95
C LEU A 57 4.02 -15.55 6.64
#